data_AF-A0A2H9TDZ7-F1
#
_entry.id   AF-A0A2H9TDZ7-F1
#
_cell.length_a   1.000
_cell.length_b   1.000
_cell.length_c   1.000
_cell.angle_alpha   90.00
_cell.angle_beta   90.00
_cell.angle_gamma   90.00
#
_symmetry.space_group_name_H-M   'P 1'
#
loop_
_entity.id
_entity.type
_entity.pdbx_description
1 polymer ?
#
loop_
_entity_poly.entity_id
_entity_poly.type
_entity_poly.pdbx_seq_one_letter_code
_entity_poly.pdbx_strand_id
1 'polypeptide(L)'
;MAPAIYVREKDKERVTRIINSFDLDYSLEKDFSNKTALEGFDYIPSINLYVAREKKFKGKNWFESQKLLQEGGEKMLTPYEFIEYLKYMKVNNTEGYDEITQVSNLLRAEWLDADFKVKKGILHINYNHFLDSNGILIPKNSEPLDKNTLMKDKTPGISLEDYLNNSHTFQGLPSVNVKNGNFYYWFPRDDDNSVARFDAYSGWAGLYCYRYPSDTYSDFGVRAAEAVKVGIARWQ
;
A
#
# COMPACT_ATOMS: atom_id res chain seq x y z
N MET A 1 -20.33 16.95 9.59
CA MET A 1 -20.27 15.58 9.05
C MET A 1 -20.84 14.65 10.11
N ALA A 2 -21.85 13.84 9.77
CA ALA A 2 -22.34 12.81 10.68
C ALA A 2 -21.27 11.69 10.79
N PRO A 3 -21.03 11.14 11.99
CA PRO A 3 -20.05 10.08 12.19
C PRO A 3 -20.52 8.76 11.55
N ALA A 4 -19.61 8.02 10.93
CA ALA A 4 -19.86 6.69 10.37
C ALA A 4 -19.20 5.61 11.23
N ILE A 5 -19.89 4.48 11.41
CA ILE A 5 -19.37 3.31 12.14
C ILE A 5 -19.33 2.12 11.18
N TYR A 6 -18.14 1.53 11.01
CA TYR A 6 -17.96 0.33 10.19
C TYR A 6 -18.15 -0.91 11.05
N VAL A 7 -19.02 -1.81 10.60
CA VAL A 7 -19.35 -3.05 11.32
C VAL A 7 -18.98 -4.24 10.44
N ARG A 8 -18.23 -5.21 11.00
CA ARG A 8 -17.97 -6.48 10.31
C ARG A 8 -19.26 -7.26 10.17
N GLU A 9 -19.44 -8.00 9.08
CA GLU A 9 -20.69 -8.72 8.81
C GLU A 9 -21.09 -9.66 9.96
N LYS A 10 -20.14 -10.40 10.53
CA LYS A 10 -20.40 -11.29 11.68
C LYS A 10 -20.89 -10.58 12.95
N ASP A 11 -20.64 -9.27 13.06
CA ASP A 11 -20.98 -8.44 14.22
C ASP A 11 -22.23 -7.58 13.95
N LYS A 12 -22.78 -7.60 12.71
CA LYS A 12 -23.87 -6.75 12.25
C LYS A 12 -25.10 -6.84 13.14
N GLU A 13 -25.63 -8.03 13.38
CA GLU A 13 -26.80 -8.21 14.24
C GLU A 13 -26.59 -7.73 15.68
N ARG A 14 -25.37 -7.90 16.21
CA ARG A 14 -25.03 -7.46 17.56
C ARG A 14 -24.99 -5.94 17.62
N VAL A 15 -24.34 -5.29 16.66
CA VAL A 15 -24.23 -3.82 16.63
C VAL A 15 -25.58 -3.18 16.33
N THR A 16 -26.36 -3.71 15.38
CA THR A 16 -27.72 -3.23 15.08
C THR A 16 -28.60 -3.28 16.34
N ARG A 17 -28.54 -4.37 17.13
CA ARG A 17 -29.24 -4.46 18.42
C ARG A 17 -28.82 -3.36 19.41
N ILE A 18 -27.52 -3.08 19.48
CA ILE A 18 -26.98 -2.05 20.36
C ILE A 18 -27.45 -0.66 19.89
N ILE A 19 -27.34 -0.34 18.60
CA ILE A 19 -27.74 0.97 18.06
C ILE A 19 -29.25 1.19 18.25
N ASN A 20 -30.07 0.18 17.97
CA ASN A 20 -31.51 0.21 18.23
C ASN A 20 -31.86 0.49 19.70
N SER A 21 -31.01 0.09 20.64
CA SER A 21 -31.26 0.34 22.08
C SER A 21 -31.05 1.80 22.50
N PHE A 22 -30.43 2.61 21.65
CA PHE A 22 -30.15 4.03 21.92
C PHE A 22 -31.14 4.99 21.25
N ASP A 23 -32.19 4.47 20.58
CA ASP A 23 -33.18 5.28 19.85
C ASP A 23 -32.53 6.31 18.90
N LEU A 24 -31.40 5.91 18.30
CA LEU A 24 -30.70 6.73 17.34
C LEU A 24 -31.38 6.60 15.99
N ASP A 25 -31.55 7.72 15.29
CA ASP A 25 -31.92 7.69 13.88
C ASP A 25 -30.67 7.25 13.08
N TYR A 26 -30.71 6.01 12.58
CA TYR A 26 -29.62 5.40 11.81
C TYR A 26 -30.18 4.62 10.60
N SER A 27 -29.39 4.54 9.53
CA SER A 27 -29.74 3.83 8.30
C SER A 27 -28.61 2.86 8.01
N LEU A 28 -28.98 1.61 7.74
CA LEU A 28 -28.03 0.63 7.25
C LEU A 28 -27.88 0.88 5.76
N GLU A 29 -26.77 1.49 5.37
CA GLU A 29 -26.37 1.47 3.97
C GLU A 29 -26.12 0.04 3.53
N LYS A 30 -26.52 -0.24 2.28
CA LYS A 30 -26.54 -1.54 1.61
C LYS A 30 -25.49 -2.51 2.13
N ASP A 31 -25.92 -3.75 2.29
CA ASP A 31 -25.06 -4.92 2.46
C ASP A 31 -23.89 -4.87 1.45
N PHE A 32 -22.70 -4.52 1.93
CA PHE A 32 -21.49 -4.46 1.11
C PHE A 32 -21.00 -5.86 0.72
N SER A 33 -21.78 -6.93 0.97
CA SER A 33 -21.56 -8.26 0.43
C SER A 33 -21.80 -8.34 -1.08
N ASN A 34 -22.63 -7.47 -1.67
CA ASN A 34 -22.71 -7.31 -3.13
C ASN A 34 -21.56 -6.44 -3.63
N LYS A 35 -20.33 -6.90 -3.40
CA LYS A 35 -19.14 -6.35 -4.05
C LYS A 35 -19.21 -6.76 -5.50
N THR A 36 -19.35 -5.79 -6.40
CA THR A 36 -19.21 -6.08 -7.82
C THR A 36 -17.78 -6.58 -8.02
N ALA A 37 -17.64 -7.80 -8.55
CA ALA A 37 -16.35 -8.27 -9.01
C ALA A 37 -15.87 -7.26 -10.05
N LEU A 38 -14.71 -6.66 -9.81
CA LEU A 38 -14.07 -5.78 -10.79
C LEU A 38 -13.10 -6.66 -11.60
N GLU A 39 -13.40 -6.81 -12.89
CA GLU A 39 -12.60 -7.67 -13.77
C GLU A 39 -11.13 -7.22 -13.77
N GLY A 40 -10.20 -8.16 -13.55
CA GLY A 40 -8.76 -7.87 -13.46
C GLY A 40 -8.26 -7.37 -12.09
N PHE A 41 -9.15 -7.23 -11.10
CA PHE A 41 -8.78 -6.77 -9.75
C PHE A 41 -9.10 -7.82 -8.69
N ASP A 42 -8.30 -7.83 -7.63
CA ASP A 42 -8.56 -8.54 -6.39
C ASP A 42 -9.06 -7.56 -5.33
N TYR A 43 -10.14 -7.93 -4.64
CA TYR A 43 -10.62 -7.14 -3.52
C TYR A 43 -9.94 -7.59 -2.22
N ILE A 44 -9.28 -6.65 -1.53
CA ILE A 44 -8.49 -6.90 -0.33
C ILE A 44 -9.28 -6.45 0.91
N PRO A 45 -9.90 -7.37 1.68
CA PRO A 45 -10.86 -6.99 2.72
C PRO A 45 -10.24 -6.23 3.89
N SER A 46 -8.96 -6.51 4.24
CA SER A 46 -8.30 -5.89 5.40
C SER A 46 -8.07 -4.39 5.24
N ILE A 47 -7.98 -3.91 3.99
CA ILE A 47 -7.74 -2.50 3.64
C ILE A 47 -8.87 -1.89 2.81
N ASN A 48 -9.93 -2.66 2.53
CA ASN A 48 -11.08 -2.24 1.73
C ASN A 48 -10.68 -1.59 0.38
N LEU A 49 -9.83 -2.28 -0.37
CA LEU A 49 -9.22 -1.77 -1.61
C LEU A 49 -9.33 -2.82 -2.72
N TYR A 50 -9.60 -2.38 -3.95
CA TYR A 50 -9.40 -3.22 -5.14
C TYR A 50 -7.97 -3.01 -5.65
N VAL A 51 -7.25 -4.08 -5.95
CA VAL A 51 -5.87 -4.05 -6.43
C VAL A 51 -5.78 -4.81 -7.75
N ALA A 52 -5.23 -4.18 -8.78
CA ALA A 52 -5.05 -4.81 -10.08
C ALA A 52 -4.10 -6.01 -9.97
N ARG A 53 -4.47 -7.14 -10.59
CA ARG A 53 -3.63 -8.35 -10.62
C ARG A 53 -2.32 -8.11 -11.38
N GLU A 54 -2.44 -7.38 -12.49
CA GLU A 54 -1.35 -7.08 -13.40
C GLU A 54 -0.76 -5.69 -13.16
N LYS A 55 0.56 -5.59 -13.34
CA LYS A 55 1.26 -4.30 -13.33
C LYS A 55 0.91 -3.48 -14.58
N LYS A 56 0.66 -2.20 -14.40
CA LYS A 56 0.54 -1.18 -15.44
C LYS A 56 1.84 -0.38 -15.58
N PHE A 57 1.91 0.41 -16.66
CA PHE A 57 2.92 1.44 -16.89
C PHE A 57 4.37 0.96 -16.80
N LYS A 58 4.65 -0.20 -17.41
CA LYS A 58 6.00 -0.74 -17.53
C LYS A 58 6.94 0.29 -18.18
N GLY A 59 8.15 0.47 -17.64
CA GLY A 59 9.14 1.40 -18.19
C GLY A 59 8.95 2.86 -17.75
N LYS A 60 7.97 3.15 -16.90
CA LYS A 60 7.71 4.50 -16.39
C LYS A 60 8.41 4.74 -15.05
N ASN A 61 8.81 5.98 -14.82
CA ASN A 61 9.35 6.39 -13.54
C ASN A 61 8.22 6.61 -12.51
N TRP A 62 8.59 6.85 -11.26
CA TRP A 62 7.63 6.97 -10.16
C TRP A 62 6.60 8.10 -10.40
N PHE A 63 7.05 9.27 -10.87
CA PHE A 63 6.17 10.41 -11.15
C PHE A 63 5.22 10.14 -12.32
N GLU A 64 5.73 9.57 -13.41
CA GLU A 64 4.93 9.22 -14.59
C GLU A 64 3.85 8.19 -14.24
N SER A 65 4.20 7.15 -13.47
CA SER A 65 3.25 6.14 -13.01
C SER A 65 2.14 6.76 -12.16
N GLN A 66 2.47 7.65 -11.22
CA GLN A 66 1.47 8.35 -10.40
C GLN A 66 0.49 9.16 -11.24
N LYS A 67 1.01 9.93 -12.20
CA LYS A 67 0.20 10.74 -13.10
C LYS A 67 -0.76 9.89 -13.91
N LEU A 68 -0.25 8.84 -14.55
CA LEU A 68 -1.05 7.95 -15.40
C LEU A 68 -2.13 7.19 -14.62
N LEU A 69 -1.85 6.78 -13.38
CA LEU A 69 -2.86 6.17 -12.50
C LEU A 69 -3.99 7.16 -12.19
N GLN A 70 -3.66 8.40 -11.85
CA GLN A 70 -4.65 9.40 -11.48
C GLN A 70 -5.52 9.89 -12.64
N GLU A 71 -4.99 9.91 -13.87
CA GLU A 71 -5.78 10.13 -15.10
C GLU A 71 -6.90 9.08 -15.24
N GLY A 72 -6.68 7.86 -14.72
CA GLY A 72 -7.67 6.78 -14.66
C GLY A 72 -8.54 6.77 -13.38
N GLY A 73 -8.33 7.70 -12.45
CA GLY A 73 -8.99 7.67 -11.14
C GLY A 73 -8.47 6.58 -10.19
N GLU A 74 -7.27 6.05 -10.47
CA GLU A 74 -6.58 5.01 -9.70
C GLU A 74 -5.46 5.64 -8.85
N LYS A 75 -4.90 4.85 -7.92
CA LYS A 75 -3.72 5.25 -7.13
C LYS A 75 -2.69 4.14 -7.05
N MET A 76 -1.47 4.50 -6.68
CA MET A 76 -0.39 3.55 -6.39
C MET A 76 -0.57 3.03 -4.95
N LEU A 77 -0.15 1.79 -4.69
CA LEU A 77 -0.22 1.21 -3.33
C LEU A 77 0.81 1.87 -2.41
N THR A 78 0.37 2.31 -1.24
CA THR A 78 1.28 2.68 -0.14
C THR A 78 2.01 1.45 0.40
N PRO A 79 3.13 1.58 1.12
CA PRO A 79 3.84 0.42 1.68
C PRO A 79 2.95 -0.46 2.57
N TYR A 80 2.10 0.14 3.40
CA TYR A 80 1.15 -0.60 4.23
C TYR A 80 0.13 -1.38 3.40
N GLU A 81 -0.50 -0.73 2.40
CA GLU A 81 -1.48 -1.40 1.53
C GLU A 81 -0.83 -2.53 0.72
N PHE A 82 0.42 -2.36 0.30
CA PHE A 82 1.18 -3.39 -0.41
C PHE A 82 1.46 -4.62 0.47
N ILE A 83 1.83 -4.45 1.74
CA ILE A 83 1.97 -5.57 2.69
C ILE A 83 0.65 -6.34 2.82
N GLU A 84 -0.45 -5.61 2.98
CA GLU A 84 -1.78 -6.21 3.13
C GLU A 84 -2.21 -6.95 1.86
N TYR A 85 -1.87 -6.41 0.69
CA TYR A 85 -2.03 -7.11 -0.59
C TYR A 85 -1.20 -8.40 -0.65
N LEU A 86 0.08 -8.36 -0.27
CA LEU A 86 0.94 -9.56 -0.23
C LEU A 86 0.41 -10.63 0.72
N LYS A 87 -0.07 -10.26 1.91
CA LYS A 87 -0.72 -11.20 2.85
C LYS A 87 -1.93 -11.87 2.21
N TYR A 88 -2.78 -11.09 1.54
CA TYR A 88 -3.93 -11.61 0.84
C TYR A 88 -3.53 -12.59 -0.28
N MET A 89 -2.57 -12.19 -1.13
CA MET A 89 -2.10 -13.00 -2.25
C MET A 89 -1.51 -14.32 -1.76
N LYS A 90 -0.73 -14.30 -0.68
CA LYS A 90 -0.13 -15.50 -0.10
C LYS A 90 -1.17 -16.58 0.26
N VAL A 91 -2.37 -16.18 0.66
CA VAL A 91 -3.46 -17.09 1.04
C VAL A 91 -4.35 -17.48 -0.14
N ASN A 92 -4.61 -16.54 -1.05
CA ASN A 92 -5.67 -16.68 -2.07
C ASN A 92 -5.14 -16.92 -3.49
N ASN A 93 -3.89 -16.58 -3.77
CA ASN A 93 -3.25 -16.70 -5.08
C ASN A 93 -1.73 -16.85 -4.92
N THR A 94 -1.28 -18.04 -4.53
CA THR A 94 0.15 -18.35 -4.31
C THR A 94 1.00 -18.09 -5.56
N GLU A 95 0.49 -18.37 -6.75
CA GLU A 95 1.22 -18.11 -8.00
C GLU A 95 1.49 -16.62 -8.21
N GLY A 96 0.48 -15.76 -7.97
CA GLY A 96 0.68 -14.31 -8.03
C GLY A 96 1.56 -13.78 -6.89
N TYR A 97 1.52 -14.40 -5.70
CA TYR A 97 2.45 -14.07 -4.61
C TYR A 97 3.90 -14.40 -4.98
N ASP A 98 4.13 -15.57 -5.56
CA ASP A 98 5.46 -16.01 -6.03
C ASP A 98 5.92 -15.19 -7.25
N GLU A 99 4.99 -14.74 -8.10
CA GLU A 99 5.28 -13.77 -9.15
C GLU A 99 5.91 -12.51 -8.57
N ILE A 100 5.38 -11.98 -7.48
CA ILE A 100 5.89 -10.74 -6.90
C ILE A 100 7.19 -10.99 -6.14
N THR A 101 7.24 -12.04 -5.31
CA THR A 101 8.22 -12.14 -4.21
C THR A 101 9.40 -13.06 -4.48
N GLN A 102 9.26 -14.02 -5.41
CA GLN A 102 10.28 -15.04 -5.61
C GLN A 102 11.52 -14.45 -6.29
N VAL A 103 12.69 -15.02 -6.04
CA VAL A 103 13.90 -14.72 -6.82
C VAL A 103 13.81 -15.43 -8.17
N SER A 104 13.91 -14.70 -9.28
CA SER A 104 13.93 -15.28 -10.63
C SER A 104 14.81 -14.46 -11.58
N ASN A 105 15.10 -14.99 -12.77
CA ASN A 105 15.91 -14.29 -13.78
C ASN A 105 15.22 -13.08 -14.41
N LEU A 106 13.90 -12.95 -14.24
CA LEU A 106 13.14 -11.81 -14.73
C LEU A 106 13.07 -10.74 -13.63
N LEU A 107 13.42 -9.51 -13.97
CA LEU A 107 13.27 -8.37 -13.06
C LEU A 107 11.79 -8.11 -12.82
N ARG A 108 11.38 -8.15 -11.55
CA ARG A 108 10.02 -7.91 -11.11
C ARG A 108 10.06 -6.85 -10.05
N ALA A 109 9.92 -5.62 -10.51
CA ALA A 109 9.99 -4.45 -9.67
C ALA A 109 8.66 -3.68 -9.72
N GLU A 110 8.31 -3.09 -8.58
CA GLU A 110 7.08 -2.33 -8.39
C GLU A 110 7.35 -1.10 -7.54
N TRP A 111 6.95 0.07 -8.05
CA TRP A 111 6.96 1.31 -7.30
C TRP A 111 5.87 1.31 -6.23
N LEU A 112 6.18 1.87 -5.07
CA LEU A 112 5.22 2.08 -3.98
C LEU A 112 4.99 3.58 -3.76
N ASP A 113 3.80 3.94 -3.31
CA ASP A 113 3.39 5.32 -3.04
C ASP A 113 3.96 5.80 -1.71
N ALA A 114 5.28 5.97 -1.68
CA ALA A 114 6.00 6.59 -0.57
C ALA A 114 7.26 7.30 -1.06
N ASP A 115 7.39 8.57 -0.69
CA ASP A 115 8.65 9.32 -0.76
C ASP A 115 9.08 9.77 0.65
N PHE A 116 10.36 10.12 0.78
CA PHE A 116 10.96 10.46 2.06
C PHE A 116 11.56 11.86 2.01
N LYS A 117 11.18 12.71 2.97
CA LYS A 117 11.60 14.12 3.03
C LYS A 117 11.91 14.56 4.45
N VAL A 118 12.94 15.36 4.64
CA VAL A 118 13.28 16.01 5.90
C VAL A 118 12.47 17.29 6.05
N LYS A 119 11.66 17.38 7.10
CA LYS A 119 10.90 18.57 7.47
C LYS A 119 11.33 19.02 8.86
N LYS A 120 11.90 20.23 8.95
CA LYS A 120 12.41 20.80 10.22
C LYS A 120 13.36 19.84 10.96
N GLY A 121 14.23 19.15 10.22
CA GLY A 121 15.21 18.21 10.77
C GLY A 121 14.66 16.82 11.14
N ILE A 122 13.38 16.53 10.84
CA ILE A 122 12.75 15.24 11.09
C ILE A 122 12.48 14.57 9.74
N LEU A 123 12.85 13.30 9.59
CA LEU A 123 12.52 12.51 8.40
C LEU A 123 11.03 12.15 8.42
N HIS A 124 10.33 12.48 7.35
CA HIS A 124 8.92 12.17 7.13
C HIS A 124 8.78 11.16 6.00
N ILE A 125 7.75 10.32 6.10
CA ILE A 125 7.18 9.60 4.95
C ILE A 125 6.01 10.43 4.41
N ASN A 126 5.93 10.58 3.08
CA ASN A 126 4.74 11.13 2.44
C ASN A 126 4.14 10.10 1.47
N TYR A 127 2.82 10.07 1.40
CA TYR A 127 2.06 9.02 0.71
C TYR A 127 0.63 9.48 0.37
N ASN A 128 -0.09 8.66 -0.40
CA ASN A 128 -1.35 9.03 -1.05
C ASN A 128 -1.16 10.30 -1.90
N HIS A 129 -0.16 10.26 -2.78
CA HIS A 129 0.15 11.40 -3.64
C HIS A 129 -0.98 11.68 -4.64
N PHE A 130 -1.22 12.96 -4.91
CA PHE A 130 -2.19 13.43 -5.91
C PHE A 130 -1.64 14.63 -6.67
N LEU A 131 -2.12 14.82 -7.90
CA LEU A 131 -1.80 15.98 -8.72
C LEU A 131 -2.68 17.15 -8.27
N ASP A 132 -2.06 18.28 -7.97
CA ASP A 132 -2.77 19.53 -7.72
C ASP A 132 -3.34 20.12 -9.03
N SER A 133 -3.99 21.28 -8.94
CA SER A 133 -4.55 21.98 -10.11
C SER A 133 -3.51 22.41 -11.15
N ASN A 134 -2.22 22.43 -10.79
CA ASN A 134 -1.11 22.77 -11.67
C ASN A 134 -0.40 21.52 -12.23
N GLY A 135 -0.90 20.32 -11.92
CA GLY A 135 -0.25 19.06 -12.30
C GLY A 135 1.02 18.77 -11.50
N ILE A 136 1.20 19.40 -10.33
CA ILE A 136 2.30 19.12 -9.41
C ILE A 136 1.87 17.99 -8.49
N LEU A 137 2.70 16.94 -8.41
CA LEU A 137 2.45 15.82 -7.52
C LEU A 137 2.76 16.24 -6.07
N ILE A 138 1.74 16.20 -5.21
CA ILE A 138 1.83 16.55 -3.79
C ILE A 138 1.28 15.42 -2.92
N PRO A 139 1.88 15.16 -1.74
CA PRO A 139 1.35 14.15 -0.85
C PRO A 139 0.09 14.63 -0.14
N LYS A 140 -0.94 13.78 -0.05
CA LYS A 140 -2.08 14.02 0.82
C LYS A 140 -1.72 13.86 2.30
N ASN A 141 -0.84 12.90 2.60
CA ASN A 141 -0.41 12.61 3.96
C ASN A 141 1.10 12.84 4.08
N SER A 142 1.50 13.46 5.18
CA SER A 142 2.90 13.59 5.57
C SER A 142 3.01 13.51 7.07
N GLU A 143 3.81 12.58 7.55
CA GLU A 143 3.96 12.33 8.98
C GLU A 143 5.41 11.94 9.30
N PRO A 144 5.88 12.21 10.53
CA PRO A 144 7.18 11.73 10.98
C PRO A 144 7.31 10.23 10.77
N LEU A 145 8.48 9.80 10.32
CA LEU A 145 8.79 8.38 10.20
C LEU A 145 8.66 7.72 11.58
N ASP A 146 7.96 6.59 11.66
CA ASP A 146 7.76 5.87 12.92
C ASP A 146 9.13 5.53 13.54
N LYS A 147 9.31 5.90 14.81
CA LYS A 147 10.54 5.66 15.58
C LYS A 147 10.93 4.18 15.66
N ASN A 148 9.98 3.27 15.46
CA ASN A 148 10.21 1.83 15.44
C ASN A 148 10.61 1.32 14.05
N THR A 149 10.70 2.18 13.03
CA THR A 149 11.20 1.81 11.70
C THR A 149 12.66 1.37 11.79
N LEU A 150 13.02 0.30 11.10
CA LEU A 150 14.40 -0.17 11.00
C LEU A 150 15.24 0.85 10.20
N MET A 151 16.03 1.68 10.88
CA MET A 151 16.91 2.69 10.24
C MET A 151 18.31 2.14 9.93
N LYS A 152 18.39 0.92 9.40
CA LYS A 152 19.65 0.25 9.05
C LYS A 152 19.46 -0.71 7.90
N ASP A 153 20.37 -0.66 6.92
CA ASP A 153 20.39 -1.62 5.82
C ASP A 153 20.66 -3.03 6.37
N LYS A 154 19.98 -4.03 5.80
CA LYS A 154 20.21 -5.43 6.14
C LYS A 154 20.51 -6.24 4.90
N THR A 155 21.71 -6.81 4.88
CA THR A 155 22.22 -7.80 3.92
C THR A 155 22.85 -8.94 4.76
N PRO A 156 22.43 -10.22 4.62
CA PRO A 156 21.62 -10.78 3.54
C PRO A 156 20.12 -10.42 3.56
N GLY A 157 19.61 -9.81 4.64
CA GLY A 157 18.23 -9.32 4.65
C GLY A 157 17.47 -9.49 5.97
N ILE A 158 16.18 -9.20 5.89
CA ILE A 158 15.15 -9.48 6.88
C ILE A 158 14.37 -10.73 6.48
N SER A 159 13.64 -11.31 7.43
CA SER A 159 12.67 -12.37 7.13
C SER A 159 11.44 -11.72 6.52
N LEU A 160 11.14 -12.01 5.24
CA LEU A 160 9.91 -11.55 4.59
C LEU A 160 8.67 -12.02 5.37
N GLU A 161 8.69 -13.24 5.90
CA GLU A 161 7.59 -13.78 6.69
C GLU A 161 7.34 -13.01 7.99
N ASP A 162 8.42 -12.69 8.71
CA ASP A 162 8.31 -11.92 9.95
C ASP A 162 7.92 -10.47 9.66
N TYR A 163 8.47 -9.89 8.60
CA TYR A 163 8.12 -8.55 8.12
C TYR A 163 6.64 -8.45 7.77
N LEU A 164 6.10 -9.38 6.99
CA LEU A 164 4.68 -9.35 6.63
C LEU A 164 3.81 -9.54 7.86
N ASN A 165 4.06 -10.52 8.73
CA ASN A 165 3.06 -10.87 9.76
C ASN A 165 3.17 -10.11 11.07
N ASN A 166 4.37 -9.73 11.51
CA ASN A 166 4.60 -9.33 12.90
C ASN A 166 5.41 -8.04 13.06
N SER A 167 6.31 -7.77 12.13
CA SER A 167 7.43 -6.85 12.34
C SER A 167 7.45 -5.70 11.34
N HIS A 168 6.30 -5.07 11.13
CA HIS A 168 6.17 -3.83 10.36
C HIS A 168 5.54 -2.70 11.20
N THR A 169 5.86 -1.45 10.88
CA THR A 169 5.21 -0.27 11.47
C THR A 169 3.80 -0.08 10.90
N PHE A 170 3.02 0.84 11.45
CA PHE A 170 1.72 1.20 10.88
C PHE A 170 1.85 1.87 9.50
N GLN A 171 3.04 2.40 9.19
CA GLN A 171 3.41 2.96 7.88
C GLN A 171 3.75 1.89 6.85
N GLY A 172 3.80 0.60 7.27
CA GLY A 172 4.13 -0.52 6.40
C GLY A 172 5.62 -0.62 6.08
N LEU A 173 6.50 -0.18 6.98
CA LEU A 173 7.94 -0.37 6.85
C LEU A 173 8.45 -1.40 7.87
N PRO A 174 9.55 -2.13 7.60
CA PRO A 174 10.10 -3.07 8.56
C PRO A 174 10.44 -2.39 9.89
N SER A 175 10.07 -3.03 11.00
CA SER A 175 10.37 -2.53 12.35
C SER A 175 11.76 -2.95 12.82
N VAL A 176 12.30 -2.26 13.84
CA VAL A 176 13.62 -2.56 14.44
C VAL A 176 13.77 -4.01 14.93
N ASN A 177 12.65 -4.67 15.28
CA ASN A 177 12.64 -6.03 15.82
C ASN A 177 12.47 -7.12 14.74
N VAL A 178 12.42 -6.74 13.47
CA VAL A 178 12.27 -7.71 12.37
C VAL A 178 13.41 -8.71 12.37
N LYS A 179 13.05 -10.00 12.32
CA LYS A 179 14.01 -11.11 12.27
C LYS A 179 14.91 -11.00 11.04
N ASN A 180 16.11 -11.54 11.15
CA ASN A 180 17.03 -11.66 10.02
C ASN A 180 16.51 -12.72 9.02
N GLY A 181 16.86 -12.54 7.75
CA GLY A 181 16.48 -13.44 6.67
C GLY A 181 17.25 -13.12 5.39
N ASN A 182 16.65 -13.41 4.24
CA ASN A 182 17.25 -13.25 2.91
C ASN A 182 16.52 -12.22 2.02
N PHE A 183 15.51 -11.53 2.56
CA PHE A 183 14.82 -10.45 1.87
C PHE A 183 15.54 -9.14 2.16
N TYR A 184 16.24 -8.59 1.17
CA TYR A 184 17.09 -7.43 1.36
C TYR A 184 16.29 -6.21 1.79
N TYR A 185 16.91 -5.33 2.57
CA TYR A 185 16.26 -4.11 3.01
C TYR A 185 17.24 -2.94 3.02
N TRP A 186 16.83 -1.84 2.39
CA TRP A 186 17.48 -0.55 2.51
C TRP A 186 16.50 0.48 3.05
N PHE A 187 16.87 1.10 4.15
CA PHE A 187 15.99 1.97 4.93
C PHE A 187 15.73 3.35 4.25
N PRO A 188 14.66 4.08 4.64
CA PRO A 188 14.38 5.44 4.18
C PRO A 188 15.56 6.41 4.34
N ARG A 189 15.94 7.13 3.29
CA ARG A 189 17.03 8.12 3.35
C ARG A 189 16.51 9.53 3.64
N ASP A 190 17.36 10.33 4.28
CA ASP A 190 17.17 11.75 4.56
C ASP A 190 17.71 12.65 3.43
N ASP A 191 17.68 12.15 2.19
CA ASP A 191 18.26 12.79 1.00
C ASP A 191 17.27 13.66 0.21
N ASP A 192 16.04 13.80 0.71
CA ASP A 192 14.94 14.50 0.07
C ASP A 192 14.64 14.04 -1.38
N ASN A 193 15.04 12.83 -1.78
CA ASN A 193 14.86 12.38 -3.16
C ASN A 193 14.64 10.87 -3.29
N SER A 194 14.38 10.19 -2.18
CA SER A 194 14.18 8.75 -2.17
C SER A 194 12.69 8.36 -2.19
N VAL A 195 12.37 7.32 -2.96
CA VAL A 195 11.07 6.64 -2.98
C VAL A 195 11.20 5.15 -2.61
N ALA A 196 10.07 4.56 -2.22
CA ALA A 196 9.97 3.13 -1.92
C ALA A 196 9.71 2.28 -3.18
N ARG A 197 10.39 1.14 -3.25
CA ARG A 197 10.25 0.15 -4.33
C ARG A 197 10.40 -1.27 -3.80
N PHE A 198 9.58 -2.19 -4.27
CA PHE A 198 9.74 -3.62 -4.05
C PHE A 198 10.33 -4.26 -5.30
N ASP A 199 11.40 -5.04 -5.14
CA ASP A 199 12.13 -5.65 -6.24
C ASP A 199 12.38 -7.14 -5.99
N ALA A 200 12.28 -7.93 -7.05
CA ALA A 200 12.80 -9.29 -7.11
C ALA A 200 13.52 -9.52 -8.45
N TYR A 201 14.77 -9.97 -8.39
CA TYR A 201 15.63 -10.21 -9.55
C TYR A 201 16.58 -11.41 -9.33
N SER A 202 17.40 -11.76 -10.31
CA SER A 202 18.31 -12.91 -10.25
C SER A 202 19.27 -12.78 -9.07
N GLY A 203 19.05 -13.61 -8.07
CA GLY A 203 19.86 -13.71 -6.86
C GLY A 203 19.30 -13.00 -5.61
N TRP A 204 18.30 -12.12 -5.71
CA TRP A 204 17.80 -11.40 -4.53
C TRP A 204 16.37 -10.84 -4.71
N ALA A 205 15.69 -10.62 -3.59
CA ALA A 205 14.46 -9.85 -3.51
C ALA A 205 14.56 -8.90 -2.30
N GLY A 206 13.96 -7.71 -2.37
CA GLY A 206 14.08 -6.73 -1.30
C GLY A 206 13.16 -5.52 -1.40
N LEU A 207 13.08 -4.78 -0.29
CA LEU A 207 12.43 -3.48 -0.19
C LEU A 207 13.49 -2.38 -0.16
N TYR A 208 13.36 -1.44 -1.08
CA TYR A 208 14.31 -0.36 -1.32
C TYR A 208 13.64 0.98 -1.01
N CYS A 209 14.10 1.69 0.02
CA CYS A 209 13.60 3.01 0.38
C CYS A 209 14.63 4.13 0.09
N TYR A 210 15.51 3.93 -0.89
CA TYR A 210 16.60 4.87 -1.24
C TYR A 210 16.70 5.16 -2.75
N ARG A 211 15.68 4.81 -3.53
CA ARG A 211 15.74 4.88 -5.00
C ARG A 211 15.29 6.23 -5.49
N TYR A 212 15.87 6.68 -6.61
CA TYR A 212 15.50 7.95 -7.20
C TYR A 212 14.18 7.81 -7.97
N PRO A 213 13.22 8.73 -7.79
CA PRO A 213 11.93 8.69 -8.46
C PRO A 213 12.03 8.89 -9.98
N SER A 214 13.17 9.40 -10.47
CA SER A 214 13.47 9.54 -11.90
C SER A 214 13.96 8.26 -12.56
N ASP A 215 14.31 7.23 -11.80
CA ASP A 215 14.81 5.97 -12.34
C ASP A 215 13.75 5.34 -13.26
N THR A 216 14.19 4.85 -14.42
CA THR A 216 13.36 4.10 -15.37
C THR A 216 14.02 2.78 -15.69
N TYR A 217 13.25 1.70 -15.66
CA TYR A 217 13.67 0.39 -16.12
C TYR A 217 12.49 -0.29 -16.79
N SER A 218 12.75 -1.06 -17.86
CA SER A 218 11.73 -1.71 -18.68
C SER A 218 10.71 -2.52 -17.88
N ASP A 219 11.14 -3.09 -16.75
CA ASP A 219 10.31 -3.98 -15.93
C ASP A 219 9.66 -3.31 -14.72
N PHE A 220 9.92 -2.02 -14.51
CA PHE A 220 9.31 -1.23 -13.45
C PHE A 220 7.89 -0.90 -13.83
N GLY A 221 6.94 -1.26 -12.97
CA GLY A 221 5.54 -0.91 -13.14
C GLY A 221 4.88 -0.68 -11.79
N VAL A 222 3.55 -0.62 -11.81
CA VAL A 222 2.71 -0.41 -10.63
C VAL A 222 1.45 -1.22 -10.74
N ARG A 223 0.98 -1.83 -9.64
CA ARG A 223 -0.41 -2.28 -9.56
C ARG A 223 -1.28 -1.10 -9.19
N ALA A 224 -2.31 -0.90 -10.00
CA ALA A 224 -3.31 0.12 -9.74
C ALA A 224 -4.17 -0.30 -8.54
N ALA A 225 -4.52 0.67 -7.71
CA ALA A 225 -5.47 0.50 -6.63
C ALA A 225 -6.68 1.42 -6.80
N GLU A 226 -7.86 0.89 -6.53
CA GLU A 226 -9.11 1.63 -6.52
C GLU A 226 -9.80 1.50 -5.17
N ALA A 227 -10.18 2.64 -4.59
CA ALA A 227 -11.02 2.65 -3.40
C ALA A 227 -12.39 2.05 -3.73
N VAL A 228 -12.94 1.26 -2.80
CA VAL A 228 -14.34 0.87 -2.91
C VAL A 228 -15.20 2.13 -2.98
N LYS A 229 -15.91 2.30 -4.09
CA LYS A 229 -16.90 3.37 -4.22
C LYS A 229 -18.07 3.06 -3.30
N VAL A 230 -17.97 3.55 -2.08
CA VAL A 230 -19.08 3.51 -1.12
C VAL A 230 -20.09 4.54 -1.58
N GLY A 231 -21.27 4.09 -1.99
CA GLY A 231 -22.38 4.99 -2.25
C GLY A 231 -22.85 5.56 -0.91
N ILE A 232 -22.42 6.78 -0.59
CA ILE A 232 -22.81 7.50 0.64
C ILE A 232 -24.31 7.75 0.59
N ALA A 233 -25.08 7.13 1.50
CA ALA A 233 -26.40 7.60 1.85
C ALA A 233 -26.25 8.82 2.78
N ARG A 234 -27.10 9.81 2.54
CA ARG A 234 -27.11 11.05 3.30
C ARG A 234 -28.32 11.01 4.23
N TRP A 235 -28.07 11.37 5.48
CA TRP A 235 -29.08 11.81 6.43
C TRP A 235 -29.87 12.98 5.85
N GLN A 236 -31.21 12.91 5.91
CA GLN A 236 -32.09 14.07 5.74
C GLN A 236 -32.40 14.68 7.10
#